data_AF-A0A3N4N958-F1
#
_entry.id   AF-A0A3N4N958-F1
#
_cell.length_a   1.000
_cell.length_b   1.000
_cell.length_c   1.000
_cell.angle_alpha   90.00
_cell.angle_beta   90.00
_cell.angle_gamma   90.00
#
_symmetry.space_group_name_H-M   'P 1'
#
loop_
_entity.id
_entity.type
_entity.pdbx_description
1 polymer ?
#
loop_
_entity_poly.entity_id
_entity_poly.type
_entity_poly.pdbx_seq_one_letter_code
_entity_poly.pdbx_strand_id
1 'polypeptide(L)'
;NTNVSHNLASGEYNIRRSQCEEGVRVIKQKYAEVHSLRGVSKDLLNEFKDELSEVIFNRCKYVVEEKQRVLNSVEALKKSLLHKLGENMYKTHEGLQNLYEVSCPELDFLVDFSKKYDEVIGARMMGGGFGGCTINIIHRDAV
;
A
#
# COMPACT_ATOMS: atom_id res chain seq x y z
N ASN A 1 -17.13 -4.46 5.69
CA ASN A 1 -17.23 -4.95 4.30
C ASN A 1 -17.93 -3.86 3.51
N THR A 2 -17.40 -3.47 2.35
CA THR A 2 -18.02 -2.47 1.46
C THR A 2 -19.30 -2.99 0.81
N ASN A 3 -19.46 -4.32 0.71
CA ASN A 3 -20.55 -4.97 -0.04
C ASN A 3 -20.61 -4.55 -1.52
N VAL A 4 -19.51 -3.99 -2.05
CA VAL A 4 -19.36 -3.65 -3.48
C VAL A 4 -18.32 -4.58 -4.08
N SER A 5 -18.66 -5.21 -5.20
CA SER A 5 -17.74 -5.99 -6.02
C SER A 5 -17.52 -5.26 -7.35
N HIS A 6 -16.41 -4.56 -7.50
CA HIS A 6 -16.01 -4.12 -8.83
C HIS A 6 -15.41 -5.32 -9.57
N ASN A 7 -16.07 -5.76 -10.64
CA ASN A 7 -15.60 -6.83 -11.55
C ASN A 7 -14.29 -6.47 -12.29
N LEU A 8 -13.70 -5.31 -11.97
CA LEU A 8 -12.47 -4.74 -12.53
C LEU A 8 -11.20 -5.30 -11.89
N ALA A 9 -11.31 -6.05 -10.78
CA ALA A 9 -10.17 -6.49 -9.99
C ALA A 9 -9.13 -7.31 -10.80
N SER A 10 -9.55 -8.11 -11.77
CA SER A 10 -8.62 -8.91 -12.59
C SER A 10 -7.83 -8.07 -13.61
N GLY A 11 -8.50 -7.11 -14.26
CA GLY A 11 -7.87 -6.22 -15.24
C GLY A 11 -6.95 -5.20 -14.59
N GLU A 12 -7.44 -4.48 -13.58
CA GLU A 12 -6.68 -3.44 -12.89
C GLU A 12 -5.45 -3.99 -12.16
N TYR A 13 -5.55 -5.19 -11.58
CA TYR A 13 -4.41 -5.85 -10.97
C TYR A 13 -3.27 -6.10 -11.97
N ASN A 14 -3.62 -6.59 -13.17
CA ASN A 14 -2.64 -6.82 -14.23
C ASN A 14 -2.01 -5.51 -14.72
N ILE A 15 -2.78 -4.42 -14.77
CA ILE A 15 -2.25 -3.09 -15.07
C ILE A 15 -1.21 -2.68 -14.02
N ARG A 16 -1.53 -2.77 -12.72
CA ARG A 16 -0.57 -2.41 -11.65
C ARG A 16 0.70 -3.26 -11.70
N ARG A 17 0.55 -4.56 -11.94
CA ARG A 17 1.68 -5.47 -12.13
C ARG A 17 2.56 -5.03 -13.31
N SER A 18 1.96 -4.76 -14.46
CA SER A 18 2.70 -4.34 -15.67
C SER A 18 3.44 -3.01 -15.47
N GLN A 19 2.85 -2.07 -14.72
CA GLN A 19 3.47 -0.80 -14.36
C GLN A 19 4.71 -1.01 -13.46
N CYS A 20 4.62 -1.88 -12.46
CA CYS A 20 5.78 -2.23 -11.64
C CYS A 20 6.87 -2.96 -12.45
N GLU A 21 6.48 -3.85 -13.37
CA GLU A 21 7.42 -4.55 -14.26
C GLU A 21 8.14 -3.57 -15.20
N GLU A 22 7.44 -2.56 -15.73
CA GLU A 22 8.06 -1.49 -16.52
C GLU A 22 9.06 -0.67 -15.70
N GLY A 23 8.71 -0.28 -14.47
CA GLY A 23 9.66 0.41 -13.60
C GLY A 23 10.92 -0.40 -13.32
N VAL A 24 10.79 -1.73 -13.13
CA VAL A 24 11.95 -2.63 -13.00
C VAL A 24 12.75 -2.70 -14.30
N ARG A 25 12.10 -2.74 -15.48
CA ARG A 25 12.80 -2.75 -16.78
C ARG A 25 13.67 -1.51 -16.97
N VAL A 26 13.15 -0.32 -16.66
CA VAL A 26 13.89 0.94 -16.77
C VAL A 26 15.09 0.95 -15.81
N ILE A 27 14.87 0.67 -14.53
CA ILE A 27 15.95 0.62 -13.53
C ILE A 27 17.06 -0.36 -13.95
N LYS A 28 16.67 -1.52 -14.50
CA LYS A 28 17.60 -2.56 -14.94
C LYS A 28 18.53 -2.13 -16.07
N GLN A 29 18.17 -1.10 -16.86
CA GLN A 29 19.04 -0.58 -17.91
C GLN A 29 20.34 0.02 -17.36
N LYS A 30 20.29 0.59 -16.14
CA LYS A 30 21.44 1.15 -15.43
C LYS A 30 21.97 0.23 -14.31
N TYR A 31 21.10 -0.54 -13.66
CA TYR A 31 21.44 -1.49 -12.58
C TYR A 31 21.02 -2.92 -12.94
N ALA A 32 21.89 -3.64 -13.65
CA ALA A 32 21.59 -4.95 -14.23
C ALA A 32 21.22 -6.04 -13.21
N GLU A 33 21.67 -5.90 -11.96
CA GLU A 33 21.37 -6.77 -10.81
C GLU A 33 19.94 -6.61 -10.28
N VAL A 34 19.23 -5.54 -10.66
CA VAL A 34 17.85 -5.31 -10.23
C VAL A 34 16.91 -6.21 -11.03
N HIS A 35 16.31 -7.19 -10.34
CA HIS A 35 15.33 -8.11 -10.92
C HIS A 35 13.90 -7.92 -10.39
N SER A 36 13.75 -7.16 -9.30
CA SER A 36 12.45 -6.81 -8.73
C SER A 36 12.57 -5.59 -7.83
N LEU A 37 11.43 -4.94 -7.53
CA LEU A 37 11.36 -3.82 -6.58
C LEU A 37 11.79 -4.19 -5.15
N ARG A 38 11.92 -5.49 -4.83
CA ARG A 38 12.47 -5.94 -3.54
C ARG A 38 13.89 -5.43 -3.32
N GLY A 39 14.73 -5.45 -4.36
CA GLY A 39 16.13 -5.00 -4.33
C GLY A 39 16.30 -3.48 -4.43
N VAL A 40 15.21 -2.74 -4.68
CA VAL A 40 15.25 -1.28 -4.88
C VAL A 40 15.10 -0.55 -3.55
N SER A 41 15.96 0.44 -3.31
CA SER A 41 15.85 1.41 -2.21
C SER A 41 15.09 2.66 -2.66
N LYS A 42 14.65 3.50 -1.71
CA LYS A 42 13.99 4.77 -2.05
C LYS A 42 14.93 5.69 -2.84
N ASP A 43 16.18 5.78 -2.40
CA ASP A 43 17.16 6.67 -3.02
C ASP A 43 17.48 6.22 -4.44
N LEU A 44 17.66 4.90 -4.65
CA LEU A 44 17.87 4.34 -5.99
C LEU A 44 16.67 4.59 -6.89
N LEU A 45 15.43 4.44 -6.40
CA LEU A 45 14.23 4.74 -7.19
C LEU A 45 14.17 6.23 -7.56
N ASN A 46 14.54 7.14 -6.65
CA ASN A 46 14.52 8.58 -6.89
C ASN A 46 15.45 9.02 -8.02
N GLU A 47 16.51 8.27 -8.31
CA GLU A 47 17.38 8.53 -9.48
C GLU A 47 16.62 8.46 -10.81
N PHE A 48 15.53 7.69 -10.87
CA PHE A 48 14.74 7.45 -12.08
C PHE A 48 13.47 8.30 -12.15
N LYS A 49 13.35 9.31 -11.28
CA LYS A 49 12.12 10.13 -11.20
C LYS A 49 11.79 10.83 -12.52
N ASP A 50 12.81 11.26 -13.26
CA ASP A 50 12.63 11.94 -14.55
C ASP A 50 12.59 10.97 -15.75
N GLU A 51 12.98 9.71 -15.55
CA GLU A 51 12.98 8.66 -16.59
C GLU A 51 11.67 7.87 -16.61
N LEU A 52 10.97 7.80 -15.48
CA LEU A 52 9.69 7.12 -15.33
C LEU A 52 8.53 8.09 -15.49
N SER A 53 7.42 7.63 -16.11
CA SER A 53 6.16 8.36 -15.99
C SER A 53 5.74 8.48 -14.53
N GLU A 54 5.04 9.56 -14.18
CA GLU A 54 4.55 9.80 -12.81
C GLU A 54 3.76 8.61 -12.26
N VAL A 55 2.90 8.01 -13.08
CA VAL A 55 2.11 6.82 -12.70
C VAL A 55 3.02 5.66 -12.33
N ILE A 56 3.99 5.30 -13.18
CA ILE A 56 4.90 4.18 -12.92
C ILE A 56 5.75 4.46 -11.69
N PHE A 57 6.30 5.67 -11.59
CA PHE A 57 7.08 6.09 -10.43
C PHE A 57 6.26 5.93 -9.14
N ASN A 58 5.00 6.37 -9.12
CA ASN A 58 4.13 6.25 -7.96
C ASN A 58 3.83 4.78 -7.60
N ARG A 59 3.60 3.90 -8.58
CA ARG A 59 3.43 2.46 -8.31
C ARG A 59 4.67 1.84 -7.69
N CYS A 60 5.83 2.10 -8.28
CA CYS A 60 7.11 1.60 -7.78
C CYS A 60 7.41 2.15 -6.38
N LYS A 61 7.16 3.45 -6.17
CA LYS A 61 7.33 4.13 -4.89
C LYS A 61 6.48 3.46 -3.82
N TYR A 62 5.18 3.26 -4.07
CA TYR A 62 4.32 2.55 -3.13
C TYR A 62 4.93 1.21 -2.70
N VAL A 63 5.32 0.35 -3.66
CA VAL A 63 5.85 -0.99 -3.36
C VAL A 63 7.16 -0.94 -2.56
N VAL A 64 8.08 -0.05 -2.93
CA VAL A 64 9.36 0.13 -2.23
C VAL A 64 9.14 0.62 -0.80
N GLU A 65 8.23 1.57 -0.60
CA GLU A 65 7.89 2.09 0.72
C GLU A 65 7.09 1.11 1.56
N GLU A 66 6.20 0.34 0.93
CA GLU A 66 5.34 -0.63 1.61
C GLU A 66 6.16 -1.79 2.17
N LYS A 67 7.19 -2.24 1.44
CA LYS A 67 8.19 -3.18 1.95
C LYS A 67 8.73 -2.71 3.30
N GLN A 68 9.12 -1.44 3.40
CA GLN A 68 9.65 -0.90 4.66
C GLN A 68 8.57 -0.76 5.73
N ARG A 69 7.34 -0.36 5.38
CA ARG A 69 6.21 -0.32 6.33
C ARG A 69 5.90 -1.69 6.90
N VAL A 70 5.96 -2.75 6.10
CA VAL A 70 5.79 -4.14 6.59
C VAL A 70 6.86 -4.50 7.61
N LEU A 71 8.14 -4.22 7.33
CA LEU A 71 9.22 -4.47 8.29
C LEU A 71 9.01 -3.67 9.60
N ASN A 72 8.59 -2.40 9.49
CA ASN A 72 8.29 -1.58 10.64
C ASN A 72 7.10 -2.13 11.46
N SER A 73 6.07 -2.67 10.80
CA SER A 73 4.92 -3.31 11.44
C SER A 73 5.31 -4.61 12.14
N VAL A 74 6.21 -5.41 11.56
CA VAL A 74 6.78 -6.60 12.20
C VAL A 74 7.53 -6.24 13.48
N GLU A 75 8.38 -5.21 13.44
CA GLU A 75 9.10 -4.75 14.63
C GLU A 75 8.17 -4.15 15.69
N ALA A 76 7.13 -3.42 15.28
CA ALA A 76 6.10 -2.93 16.18
C ALA A 76 5.37 -4.08 16.89
N LEU A 77 4.99 -5.13 16.15
CA LEU A 77 4.36 -6.33 16.71
C LEU A 77 5.27 -7.05 17.72
N LYS A 78 6.54 -7.27 17.38
CA LYS A 78 7.51 -7.92 18.30
C LYS A 78 7.69 -7.16 19.62
N LYS A 79 7.56 -5.83 19.58
CA LYS A 79 7.71 -4.94 20.74
C LYS A 79 6.37 -4.59 21.40
N SER A 80 5.27 -5.21 20.99
CA SER A 80 3.91 -4.93 21.48
C SER A 80 3.48 -3.46 21.32
N LEU A 81 4.02 -2.76 20.32
CA LEU A 81 3.70 -1.36 20.02
C LEU A 81 2.49 -1.27 19.07
N LEU A 82 1.31 -1.61 19.58
CA LEU A 82 0.09 -1.71 18.76
C LEU A 82 -0.35 -0.39 18.12
N HIS A 83 -0.16 0.75 18.79
CA HIS A 83 -0.41 2.06 18.17
C HIS A 83 0.48 2.27 16.93
N LYS A 84 1.74 1.83 16.98
CA LYS A 84 2.65 1.96 15.83
C LYS A 84 2.26 1.05 14.67
N LEU A 85 1.79 -0.15 14.98
CA LEU A 85 1.20 -1.05 13.98
C LEU A 85 0.00 -0.38 13.31
N GLY A 86 -0.91 0.19 14.10
CA GLY A 86 -2.10 0.87 13.60
C GLY A 86 -1.79 2.10 12.74
N GLU A 87 -0.84 2.94 13.16
CA GLU A 87 -0.32 4.04 12.33
C GLU A 87 0.21 3.55 10.98
N ASN A 88 0.96 2.43 10.97
CA ASN A 88 1.46 1.86 9.73
C ASN A 88 0.32 1.36 8.84
N MET A 89 -0.77 0.80 9.41
CA MET A 89 -1.95 0.40 8.64
C MET A 89 -2.60 1.59 7.93
N TYR A 90 -2.79 2.72 8.62
CA TYR A 90 -3.35 3.92 8.00
C TYR A 90 -2.44 4.45 6.87
N LYS A 91 -1.12 4.48 7.08
CA LYS A 91 -0.15 4.89 6.05
C LYS A 91 -0.13 3.95 4.85
N THR A 92 -0.32 2.67 5.10
CA THR A 92 -0.48 1.68 4.03
C THR A 92 -1.75 1.96 3.23
N HIS A 93 -2.87 2.28 3.88
CA HIS A 93 -4.10 2.65 3.17
C HIS A 93 -3.94 3.92 2.33
N GLU A 94 -3.34 4.97 2.90
CA GLU A 94 -3.01 6.20 2.18
C GLU A 94 -2.13 5.92 0.95
N GLY A 95 -1.14 5.03 1.07
CA GLY A 95 -0.33 4.59 -0.06
C GLY A 95 -1.13 3.82 -1.12
N LEU A 96 -2.05 2.95 -0.70
CA LEU A 96 -2.93 2.20 -1.61
C LEU A 96 -3.92 3.12 -2.33
N GLN A 97 -4.36 4.19 -1.68
CA GLN A 97 -5.25 5.19 -2.23
C GLN A 97 -4.51 6.10 -3.22
N ASN A 98 -3.40 6.71 -2.81
CA ASN A 98 -2.80 7.84 -3.53
C ASN A 98 -1.60 7.46 -4.43
N LEU A 99 -0.89 6.38 -4.11
CA LEU A 99 0.31 5.98 -4.85
C LEU A 99 0.08 4.71 -5.69
N TYR A 100 -0.64 3.73 -5.15
CA TYR A 100 -0.97 2.49 -5.87
C TYR A 100 -2.32 2.55 -6.57
N GLU A 101 -3.20 3.46 -6.15
CA GLU A 101 -4.54 3.69 -6.71
C GLU A 101 -5.35 2.41 -6.89
N VAL A 102 -5.50 1.64 -5.82
CA VAL A 102 -6.35 0.43 -5.78
C VAL A 102 -7.46 0.52 -4.74
N SER A 103 -7.59 1.64 -4.04
CA SER A 103 -8.74 1.88 -3.16
C SER A 103 -9.99 2.27 -3.97
N CYS A 104 -11.06 2.60 -3.26
CA CYS A 104 -12.29 3.16 -3.84
C CYS A 104 -13.03 4.00 -2.78
N PRO A 105 -14.01 4.85 -3.16
CA PRO A 105 -14.72 5.72 -2.22
C PRO A 105 -15.31 4.97 -1.01
N GLU A 106 -15.79 3.75 -1.19
CA GLU A 106 -16.36 2.94 -0.12
C GLU A 106 -15.29 2.44 0.87
N LEU A 107 -14.11 2.03 0.36
CA LEU A 107 -12.99 1.63 1.21
C LEU A 107 -12.44 2.84 1.98
N ASP A 108 -12.26 3.95 1.28
CA ASP A 108 -11.76 5.21 1.85
C ASP A 108 -12.72 5.71 2.93
N PHE A 109 -14.02 5.71 2.66
CA PHE A 109 -15.05 6.05 3.65
C PHE A 109 -14.94 5.18 4.91
N LEU A 110 -14.84 3.86 4.76
CA LEU A 110 -14.76 2.95 5.92
C LEU A 110 -13.49 3.20 6.75
N VAL A 111 -12.34 3.46 6.10
CA VAL A 111 -11.09 3.77 6.82
C VAL A 111 -11.15 5.14 7.47
N ASP A 112 -11.66 6.17 6.79
CA ASP A 112 -11.78 7.51 7.37
C ASP A 112 -12.81 7.58 8.50
N PHE A 113 -13.89 6.80 8.39
CA PHE A 113 -14.86 6.65 9.46
C PHE A 113 -14.22 6.07 10.73
N SER A 114 -13.32 5.09 10.58
CA SER A 114 -12.64 4.46 11.72
C SER A 114 -11.78 5.43 12.53
N LYS A 115 -11.21 6.47 11.90
CA LYS A 115 -10.36 7.48 12.56
C LYS A 115 -11.12 8.36 13.57
N LYS A 116 -12.46 8.30 13.59
CA LYS A 116 -13.31 9.07 14.51
C LYS A 116 -13.43 8.43 15.90
N TYR A 117 -12.92 7.22 16.07
CA TYR A 117 -13.04 6.42 17.28
C TYR A 117 -11.65 6.15 17.86
N ASP A 118 -11.40 6.62 19.08
CA ASP A 118 -10.11 6.44 19.77
C ASP A 118 -9.80 4.96 20.02
N GLU A 119 -10.85 4.13 20.09
CA GLU A 119 -10.76 2.69 20.27
C GLU A 119 -10.27 1.95 19.00
N VAL A 120 -10.27 2.61 17.83
CA VAL A 120 -9.78 2.05 16.57
C VAL A 120 -8.40 2.60 16.24
N ILE A 121 -7.37 1.85 16.63
CA ILE A 121 -5.98 2.31 16.55
C ILE A 121 -5.39 2.20 15.13
N GLY A 122 -6.04 1.48 14.22
CA GLY A 122 -5.55 1.28 12.86
C GLY A 122 -6.57 0.64 11.93
N ALA A 123 -6.64 1.11 10.68
CA ALA A 123 -7.46 0.50 9.65
C ALA A 123 -6.81 0.59 8.25
N ARG A 124 -7.13 -0.40 7.40
CA ARG A 124 -6.81 -0.37 5.96
C ARG A 124 -7.72 -1.28 5.15
N MET A 125 -7.86 -1.00 3.85
CA MET A 125 -8.42 -1.96 2.89
C MET A 125 -7.66 -3.29 2.88
N MET A 126 -8.27 -4.41 2.54
CA MET A 126 -7.64 -5.73 2.44
C MET A 126 -7.91 -6.39 1.11
N GLY A 127 -6.96 -7.19 0.64
CA GLY A 127 -7.03 -7.85 -0.67
C GLY A 127 -6.62 -6.93 -1.83
N GLY A 128 -7.12 -7.24 -3.03
CA GLY A 128 -6.73 -6.58 -4.28
C GLY A 128 -7.27 -5.15 -4.47
N GLY A 129 -8.22 -4.73 -3.64
CA GLY A 129 -8.86 -3.41 -3.75
C GLY A 129 -10.07 -3.37 -4.66
N PHE A 130 -10.47 -2.14 -5.02
CA PHE A 130 -11.67 -1.86 -5.80
C PHE A 130 -12.94 -2.45 -5.15
N GLY A 131 -13.09 -2.19 -3.86
CA GLY A 131 -14.15 -2.77 -3.01
C GLY A 131 -13.63 -3.85 -2.07
N GLY A 132 -14.50 -4.75 -1.64
CA GLY A 132 -14.18 -5.79 -0.65
C GLY A 132 -14.18 -5.27 0.79
N CYS A 133 -13.17 -5.61 1.59
CA CYS A 133 -13.19 -5.40 3.03
C CYS A 133 -12.09 -4.44 3.52
N THR A 134 -12.33 -3.83 4.67
CA THR A 134 -11.28 -3.23 5.52
C THR A 134 -11.00 -4.16 6.69
N ILE A 135 -9.77 -4.11 7.21
CA ILE A 135 -9.40 -4.68 8.51
C ILE A 135 -9.11 -3.53 9.46
N ASN A 136 -9.55 -3.70 10.71
CA ASN A 136 -9.43 -2.69 11.76
C ASN A 136 -8.84 -3.36 13.01
N ILE A 137 -7.99 -2.64 13.74
CA ILE A 137 -7.54 -3.03 15.08
C ILE A 137 -8.34 -2.21 16.08
N ILE A 138 -9.15 -2.90 16.87
CA ILE A 138 -10.10 -2.30 17.81
C ILE A 138 -9.79 -2.82 19.22
N HIS A 139 -9.86 -1.94 20.21
CA HIS A 139 -9.85 -2.36 21.62
C HIS A 139 -10.99 -3.34 21.89
N ARG A 140 -10.69 -4.44 22.60
CA ARG A 140 -11.65 -5.52 22.84
C ARG A 140 -12.94 -5.05 23.50
N ASP A 141 -12.84 -4.07 24.40
CA ASP A 141 -13.98 -3.58 25.19
C ASP A 141 -14.94 -2.67 24.39
N ALA A 142 -14.62 -2.40 23.11
CA ALA A 142 -15.38 -1.54 22.21
C ALA A 142 -16.06 -2.30 21.06
N VAL A 143 -16.11 -3.64 21.13
CA VAL A 143 -16.67 -4.54 20.11
C VAL A 143 -17.90 -5.27 20.63
#